data_AF-A0A940NZ60-F1
#
_entry.id   AF-A0A940NZ60-F1
#
_cell.length_a   1.000
_cell.length_b   1.000
_cell.length_c   1.000
_cell.angle_alpha   90.00
_cell.angle_beta   90.00
_cell.angle_gamma   90.00
#
_symmetry.space_group_name_H-M   'P 1'
#
loop_
_entity.id
_entity.type
_entity.pdbx_description
1 polymer ?
#
loop_
_entity_poly.entity_id
_entity_poly.type
_entity_poly.pdbx_seq_one_letter_code
_entity_poly.pdbx_strand_id
1 'polypeptide(L)'
;MKVHMDDRQRSIARTAVWIFTICLTIGIAVWRWSSLVAVFRKIVSVMAPVLVGLVLAYLMSPLQNWLEIRIGRFTDKNMPHPRLKRALSVTGAILVLLIAIFGLVAAIVPELITSIKNLLVSLPEYLTNMTDWINAHIASLKDDQPQLYSVLTNIWDTALNSANNFAVQFEPKLDSIASGGADVISTLTSGAVSVFKWLTNFLLGIIITIYLLYNKEIYIAQVRKLLYAILPEKNVHTFLEIGTHVSYKFMHFLSGKTLDSLIIGLLCFTGMTILNMPYTTLSSILVGVTNIIPFFGPIIGAVPSALLILLSEPRKL
;
A
#
# COMPACT_ATOMS: atom_id res chain seq x y z
N MET A 1 -61.26 30.52 -14.84
CA MET A 1 -61.68 29.80 -13.62
C MET A 1 -60.49 29.74 -12.67
N LYS A 2 -60.40 30.65 -11.68
CA LYS A 2 -59.28 30.68 -10.71
C LYS A 2 -59.56 29.62 -9.65
N VAL A 3 -58.82 28.52 -9.69
CA VAL A 3 -58.92 27.45 -8.69
C VAL A 3 -58.33 27.97 -7.37
N HIS A 4 -59.18 28.31 -6.41
CA HIS A 4 -58.76 28.56 -5.03
C HIS A 4 -58.39 27.22 -4.39
N MET A 5 -57.12 26.83 -4.50
CA MET A 5 -56.58 25.71 -3.72
C MET A 5 -56.36 26.14 -2.28
N ASP A 6 -56.89 25.37 -1.35
CA ASP A 6 -56.65 25.50 0.08
C ASP A 6 -55.14 25.33 0.40
N ASP A 7 -54.59 26.06 1.37
CA ASP A 7 -53.14 26.06 1.67
C ASP A 7 -52.61 24.66 2.02
N ARG A 8 -53.51 23.79 2.54
CA ARG A 8 -53.26 22.37 2.80
C ARG A 8 -53.10 21.54 1.52
N GLN A 9 -53.86 21.84 0.46
CA GLN A 9 -53.71 21.18 -0.83
C GLN A 9 -52.41 21.60 -1.53
N ARG A 10 -51.96 22.85 -1.34
CA ARG A 10 -50.66 23.33 -1.84
C ARG A 10 -49.46 22.71 -1.13
N SER A 11 -49.54 22.41 0.16
CA SER A 11 -48.44 21.72 0.87
C SER A 11 -48.33 20.24 0.49
N ILE A 12 -49.47 19.56 0.31
CA ILE A 12 -49.53 18.16 -0.17
C ILE A 12 -49.02 18.06 -1.62
N ALA A 13 -49.42 18.98 -2.50
CA ALA A 13 -48.93 19.00 -3.88
C ALA A 13 -47.41 19.21 -3.95
N ARG A 14 -46.84 20.13 -3.14
CA ARG A 14 -45.38 20.34 -3.09
C ARG A 14 -44.64 19.13 -2.58
N THR A 15 -45.10 18.50 -1.50
CA THR A 15 -44.46 17.29 -0.96
C THR A 15 -44.54 16.12 -1.94
N ALA A 16 -45.66 15.93 -2.64
CA ALA A 16 -45.79 14.92 -3.69
C ALA A 16 -44.81 15.15 -4.86
N VAL A 17 -44.62 16.41 -5.30
CA VAL A 17 -43.64 16.75 -6.35
C VAL A 17 -42.20 16.51 -5.90
N TRP A 18 -41.85 16.83 -4.64
CA TRP A 18 -40.52 16.53 -4.09
C TRP A 18 -40.27 15.02 -4.00
N ILE A 19 -41.25 14.25 -3.54
CA ILE A 19 -41.13 12.79 -3.46
C ILE A 19 -40.97 12.19 -4.87
N PHE A 20 -41.78 12.63 -5.84
CA PHE A 20 -41.69 12.13 -7.22
C PHE A 20 -40.34 12.47 -7.87
N THR A 21 -39.82 13.69 -7.67
CA THR A 21 -38.51 14.09 -8.20
C THR A 21 -37.35 13.33 -7.54
N ILE A 22 -37.43 13.06 -6.23
CA ILE A 22 -36.46 12.22 -5.52
C ILE A 22 -36.51 10.77 -6.03
N CYS A 23 -37.70 10.18 -6.19
CA CYS A 23 -37.84 8.83 -6.73
C CYS A 23 -37.33 8.72 -8.17
N LEU A 24 -37.60 9.73 -9.02
CA LEU A 24 -37.11 9.76 -10.40
C LEU A 24 -35.58 9.86 -10.47
N THR A 25 -34.98 10.72 -9.64
CA THR A 25 -33.51 10.90 -9.60
C THR A 25 -32.81 9.64 -9.08
N ILE A 26 -33.35 9.00 -8.05
CA ILE A 26 -32.85 7.70 -7.55
C ILE A 26 -32.99 6.63 -8.63
N GLY A 27 -34.13 6.55 -9.33
CA GLY A 27 -34.34 5.60 -10.42
C GLY A 27 -33.32 5.76 -11.56
N ILE A 28 -33.03 6.99 -11.97
CA ILE A 28 -32.00 7.29 -12.98
C ILE A 28 -30.60 6.95 -12.45
N ALA A 29 -30.32 7.22 -11.17
CA ALA A 29 -29.03 6.92 -10.55
C ALA A 29 -28.75 5.40 -10.48
N VAL A 30 -29.75 4.60 -10.13
CA VAL A 30 -29.65 3.13 -10.13
C VAL A 30 -29.49 2.60 -11.55
N TRP A 31 -30.25 3.14 -12.52
CA TRP A 31 -30.14 2.72 -13.91
C TRP A 31 -28.78 3.07 -14.53
N ARG A 32 -28.18 4.21 -14.15
CA ARG A 32 -26.85 4.65 -14.60
C ARG A 32 -25.74 4.39 -13.57
N TRP A 33 -25.90 3.38 -12.72
CA TRP A 33 -24.94 3.07 -11.66
C TRP A 33 -23.50 2.91 -12.18
N SER A 34 -23.33 2.21 -13.31
CA SER A 34 -22.02 2.04 -13.96
C SER A 34 -21.36 3.37 -14.35
N SER A 35 -22.14 4.31 -14.86
CA SER A 35 -21.66 5.65 -15.25
C SER A 35 -21.33 6.50 -14.03
N LEU A 36 -22.14 6.45 -12.97
CA LEU A 36 -21.86 7.15 -11.71
C LEU A 36 -20.56 6.64 -11.07
N VAL A 37 -20.37 5.32 -11.02
CA VAL A 37 -19.14 4.71 -10.52
C VAL A 37 -17.93 5.10 -11.39
N ALA A 38 -18.08 5.18 -12.72
CA ALA A 38 -17.00 5.59 -13.62
C ALA A 38 -16.59 7.06 -13.39
N VAL A 39 -17.55 7.98 -13.24
CA VAL A 39 -17.27 9.39 -12.92
C VAL A 39 -16.61 9.51 -11.56
N PHE A 40 -17.13 8.81 -10.54
CA PHE A 40 -16.54 8.81 -9.20
C PHE A 40 -15.10 8.27 -9.22
N ARG A 41 -14.83 7.15 -9.91
CA ARG A 41 -13.47 6.62 -10.08
C ARG A 41 -12.55 7.62 -10.77
N LYS A 42 -13.02 8.34 -11.79
CA LYS A 42 -12.24 9.37 -12.48
C LYS A 42 -11.86 10.50 -11.52
N ILE A 43 -12.81 11.01 -10.73
CA ILE A 43 -12.56 12.05 -9.72
C ILE A 43 -11.50 11.56 -8.72
N VAL A 44 -11.69 10.37 -8.14
CA VAL A 44 -10.74 9.79 -7.18
C VAL A 44 -9.35 9.60 -7.82
N SER A 45 -9.27 9.14 -9.07
CA SER A 45 -7.99 8.95 -9.76
C SER A 45 -7.22 10.25 -10.00
N VAL A 46 -7.94 11.35 -10.27
CA VAL A 46 -7.34 12.69 -10.45
C VAL A 46 -6.93 13.28 -9.10
N MET A 47 -7.67 12.99 -8.03
CA MET A 47 -7.37 13.42 -6.67
C MET A 47 -6.33 12.53 -5.96
N ALA A 48 -6.02 11.34 -6.49
CA ALA A 48 -5.08 10.40 -5.90
C ALA A 48 -3.72 11.04 -5.51
N PRO A 49 -3.02 11.80 -6.37
CA PRO A 49 -1.77 12.45 -5.98
C PRO A 49 -1.97 13.48 -4.85
N VAL A 50 -3.11 14.17 -4.81
CA VAL A 50 -3.46 15.12 -3.73
C VAL A 50 -3.67 14.39 -2.40
N LEU A 51 -4.40 13.27 -2.43
CA LEU A 51 -4.63 12.44 -1.24
C LEU A 51 -3.31 11.87 -0.71
N VAL A 52 -2.47 11.33 -1.60
CA VAL A 52 -1.13 10.84 -1.24
C VAL A 52 -0.30 11.97 -0.64
N GLY A 53 -0.29 13.14 -1.26
CA GLY A 53 0.44 14.30 -0.76
C GLY A 53 -0.06 14.80 0.61
N LEU A 54 -1.37 14.75 0.86
CA LEU A 54 -1.96 15.13 2.15
C LEU A 54 -1.56 14.14 3.24
N VAL A 55 -1.65 12.84 2.95
CA VAL A 55 -1.19 11.79 3.87
C VAL A 55 0.30 11.93 4.17
N LEU A 56 1.15 12.06 3.15
CA LEU A 56 2.59 12.24 3.32
C LEU A 56 2.92 13.51 4.09
N ALA A 57 2.28 14.65 3.79
CA ALA A 57 2.48 15.90 4.53
C ALA A 57 2.10 15.76 6.01
N TYR A 58 1.01 15.06 6.29
CA TYR A 58 0.59 14.78 7.65
C TYR A 58 1.61 13.89 8.39
N LEU A 59 2.03 12.77 7.77
CA LEU A 59 3.02 11.85 8.34
C LEU A 59 4.39 12.51 8.56
N MET A 60 4.81 13.41 7.66
CA MET A 60 6.10 14.09 7.73
C MET A 60 6.07 15.33 8.62
N SER A 61 4.91 15.79 9.08
CA SER A 61 4.79 16.99 9.92
C SER A 61 5.59 16.92 11.23
N PRO A 62 5.59 15.81 12.01
CA PRO A 62 6.39 15.72 13.24
C PRO A 62 7.89 15.79 12.95
N LEU A 63 8.33 15.12 11.88
CA LEU A 63 9.73 15.12 11.46
C LEU A 63 10.16 16.52 11.02
N GLN A 64 9.35 17.20 10.22
CA GLN A 64 9.60 18.58 9.79
C GLN A 64 9.64 19.54 10.99
N ASN A 65 8.72 19.43 11.95
CA ASN A 65 8.74 20.24 13.18
C ASN A 65 10.00 19.98 14.01
N TRP A 66 10.40 18.72 14.15
CA TRP A 66 11.60 18.33 14.89
C TRP A 66 12.87 18.89 14.24
N LEU A 67 12.97 18.81 12.91
CA LEU A 67 14.05 19.41 12.13
C LEU A 67 14.05 20.93 12.25
N GLU A 68 12.89 21.58 12.17
CA GLU A 68 12.76 23.03 12.31
C GLU A 68 13.26 23.53 13.68
N ILE A 69 12.90 22.84 14.76
CA ILE A 69 13.40 23.13 16.11
C ILE A 69 14.91 22.88 16.19
N ARG A 70 15.41 21.78 15.62
CA ARG A 70 16.83 21.43 15.70
C ARG A 70 17.71 22.40 14.93
N ILE A 71 17.32 22.75 13.70
CA ILE A 71 17.98 23.78 12.88
C ILE A 71 17.95 25.12 13.61
N GLY A 72 16.81 25.46 14.23
CA GLY A 72 16.66 26.68 15.02
C GLY A 72 17.57 26.76 16.26
N ARG A 73 18.07 25.64 16.80
CA ARG A 73 19.05 25.60 17.90
C ARG A 73 20.48 25.79 17.42
N PHE A 74 20.82 25.30 16.22
CA PHE A 74 22.16 25.45 15.64
C PHE A 74 22.36 26.77 14.90
N THR A 75 21.26 27.45 14.57
CA THR A 75 21.31 28.71 13.83
C THR A 75 21.02 29.86 14.76
N ASP A 76 21.92 30.85 14.75
CA ASP A 76 21.95 31.98 15.68
C ASP A 76 20.58 32.67 15.88
N LYS A 77 20.34 33.20 17.09
CA LYS A 77 19.10 33.91 17.47
C LYS A 77 18.78 35.07 16.52
N ASN A 78 19.78 35.57 15.80
CA ASN A 78 19.72 36.71 14.88
C ASN A 78 19.48 36.34 13.41
N MET A 79 19.21 35.08 13.05
CA MET A 79 18.98 34.73 11.64
C MET A 79 17.69 35.42 11.12
N PRO A 80 17.78 36.37 10.17
CA PRO A 80 16.67 37.28 9.81
C PRO A 80 15.62 36.66 8.88
N HIS A 81 15.75 35.38 8.54
CA HIS A 81 14.95 34.75 7.49
C HIS A 81 14.18 33.51 7.97
N PRO A 82 12.98 33.70 8.57
CA PRO A 82 12.10 32.58 8.97
C PRO A 82 11.74 31.67 7.79
N ARG A 83 11.73 32.20 6.57
CA ARG A 83 11.51 31.43 5.33
C ARG A 83 12.61 30.41 5.03
N LEU A 84 13.86 30.69 5.41
CA LEU A 84 15.01 29.81 5.14
C LEU A 84 15.02 28.62 6.11
N LYS A 85 14.77 28.85 7.40
CA LYS A 85 14.61 27.79 8.41
C LYS A 85 13.50 26.80 8.00
N ARG A 86 12.41 27.35 7.48
CA ARG A 86 11.30 26.57 6.97
C ARG A 86 11.64 25.78 5.72
N ALA A 87 12.25 26.42 4.72
CA ALA A 87 12.69 25.71 3.50
C ALA A 87 13.64 24.56 3.84
N LEU A 88 14.61 24.80 4.74
CA LEU A 88 15.59 23.78 5.14
C LEU A 88 14.95 22.61 5.90
N SER A 89 14.00 22.87 6.80
CA SER A 89 13.29 21.81 7.51
C SER A 89 12.39 20.97 6.60
N VAL A 90 11.70 21.60 5.62
CA VAL A 90 10.89 20.91 4.62
C VAL A 90 11.77 20.03 3.72
N THR A 91 12.84 20.60 3.16
CA THR A 91 13.79 19.84 2.33
C THR A 91 14.42 18.69 3.11
N GLY A 92 14.82 18.92 4.36
CA GLY A 92 15.36 17.88 5.23
C GLY A 92 14.36 16.75 5.48
N ALA A 93 13.09 17.06 5.75
CA ALA A 93 12.06 16.05 5.96
C ALA A 93 11.82 15.20 4.70
N ILE A 94 11.80 15.82 3.51
CA ILE A 94 11.63 15.12 2.24
C ILE A 94 12.85 14.26 1.91
N LEU A 95 14.06 14.74 2.16
CA LEU A 95 15.28 13.95 1.97
C LEU A 95 15.28 12.71 2.86
N VAL A 96 14.91 12.84 4.13
CA VAL A 96 14.77 11.70 5.04
C VAL A 96 13.72 10.71 4.52
N LEU A 97 12.57 11.19 4.03
CA LEU A 97 11.55 10.34 3.41
C LEU A 97 12.09 9.57 2.21
N LEU A 98 12.78 10.26 1.29
CA LEU A 98 13.35 9.65 0.09
C LEU A 98 14.45 8.63 0.44
N ILE A 99 15.31 8.93 1.40
CA ILE A 99 16.34 8.02 1.90
C ILE A 99 15.69 6.79 2.53
N ALA A 100 14.65 6.96 3.35
CA ALA A 100 13.95 5.84 3.98
C ALA A 100 13.29 4.93 2.94
N ILE A 101 12.61 5.50 1.94
CA ILE A 101 11.96 4.72 0.87
C ILE A 101 13.02 4.04 -0.01
N PHE A 102 14.04 4.77 -0.45
CA PHE A 102 15.10 4.21 -1.29
C PHE A 102 15.87 3.11 -0.56
N GLY A 103 16.22 3.32 0.71
CA GLY A 103 16.91 2.31 1.53
C GLY A 103 16.07 1.04 1.71
N LEU A 104 14.76 1.20 1.93
CA LEU A 104 13.84 0.07 2.04
C LEU A 104 13.73 -0.69 0.72
N VAL A 105 13.55 -0.01 -0.41
CA VAL A 105 13.50 -0.63 -1.74
C VAL A 105 14.84 -1.32 -2.07
N ALA A 106 15.97 -0.66 -1.82
CA ALA A 106 17.30 -1.19 -2.06
C ALA A 106 17.63 -2.41 -1.18
N ALA A 107 17.03 -2.52 0.02
CA ALA A 107 17.18 -3.70 0.86
C ALA A 107 16.24 -4.84 0.43
N ILE A 108 14.97 -4.54 0.14
CA ILE A 108 13.95 -5.56 -0.15
C ILE A 108 14.09 -6.14 -1.57
N VAL A 109 14.32 -5.31 -2.59
CA VAL A 109 14.28 -5.76 -3.99
C VAL A 109 15.37 -6.79 -4.31
N PRO A 110 16.65 -6.60 -3.95
CA PRO A 110 17.69 -7.60 -4.22
C PRO A 110 17.46 -8.91 -3.48
N GLU A 111 16.99 -8.83 -2.23
CA GLU A 111 16.63 -9.99 -1.43
C GLU A 111 15.46 -10.76 -2.03
N LEU A 112 14.43 -10.07 -2.54
CA LEU A 112 13.31 -10.68 -3.25
C LEU A 112 13.79 -11.39 -4.51
N ILE A 113 14.64 -10.74 -5.32
CA ILE A 113 15.21 -11.33 -6.53
C ILE A 113 15.99 -12.61 -6.16
N THR A 114 16.87 -12.54 -5.18
CA THR A 114 17.68 -13.68 -4.73
C THR A 114 16.79 -14.81 -4.21
N SER A 115 15.76 -14.49 -3.44
CA SER A 115 14.81 -15.48 -2.92
C SER A 115 14.03 -16.18 -4.04
N ILE A 116 13.55 -15.43 -5.03
CA ILE A 116 12.85 -16.01 -6.18
C ILE A 116 13.82 -16.84 -7.03
N LYS A 117 15.06 -16.39 -7.24
CA LYS A 117 16.08 -17.19 -7.96
C LYS A 117 16.37 -18.50 -7.25
N ASN A 118 16.58 -18.48 -5.94
CA ASN A 118 16.82 -19.69 -5.16
C ASN A 118 15.64 -20.67 -5.27
N LEU A 119 14.39 -20.17 -5.22
CA LEU A 119 13.22 -21.01 -5.45
C LEU A 119 13.21 -21.62 -6.84
N LEU A 120 13.48 -20.84 -7.90
CA LEU A 120 13.50 -21.35 -9.27
C LEU A 120 14.59 -22.39 -9.50
N VAL A 121 15.78 -22.20 -8.90
CA VAL A 121 16.89 -23.15 -8.98
C VAL A 121 16.59 -24.44 -8.22
N SER A 122 15.93 -24.35 -7.06
CA SER A 122 15.54 -25.52 -6.25
C SER A 122 14.24 -26.18 -6.72
N LEU A 123 13.46 -25.53 -7.58
CA LEU A 123 12.16 -26.03 -8.03
C LEU A 123 12.25 -27.38 -8.76
N PRO A 124 13.20 -27.63 -9.68
CA PRO A 124 13.38 -28.95 -10.29
C PRO A 124 13.65 -30.06 -9.26
N GLU A 125 14.43 -29.78 -8.22
CA GLU A 125 14.71 -30.73 -7.14
C GLU A 125 13.46 -31.02 -6.31
N TYR A 126 12.67 -29.99 -5.98
CA TYR A 126 11.37 -30.15 -5.30
C TYR A 126 10.39 -30.99 -6.14
N LEU A 127 10.32 -30.75 -7.45
CA LEU A 127 9.50 -31.54 -8.36
C LEU A 127 9.97 -32.99 -8.45
N THR A 128 11.28 -33.24 -8.43
CA THR A 128 11.84 -34.59 -8.47
C THR A 128 11.50 -35.35 -7.18
N ASN A 129 11.71 -34.74 -6.02
CA ASN A 129 11.33 -35.32 -4.72
C ASN A 129 9.82 -35.61 -4.61
N MET A 130 8.97 -34.73 -5.16
CA MET A 130 7.53 -34.98 -5.23
C MET A 130 7.19 -36.13 -6.19
N THR A 131 7.89 -36.21 -7.33
CA THR A 131 7.72 -37.30 -8.30
C THR A 131 8.04 -38.65 -7.66
N ASP A 132 9.12 -38.73 -6.90
CA ASP A 132 9.51 -39.94 -6.18
C ASP A 132 8.49 -40.32 -5.11
N TRP A 133 7.94 -39.35 -4.36
CA TRP A 133 6.90 -39.59 -3.38
C TRP A 133 5.59 -40.09 -4.02
N ILE A 134 5.18 -39.47 -5.13
CA ILE A 134 3.99 -39.83 -5.91
C ILE A 134 4.16 -41.23 -6.49
N ASN A 135 5.30 -41.52 -7.11
CA ASN A 135 5.61 -42.84 -7.63
C ASN A 135 5.61 -43.89 -6.53
N ALA A 136 6.13 -43.59 -5.33
CA ALA A 136 6.10 -44.52 -4.20
C ALA A 136 4.68 -44.79 -3.67
N HIS A 137 3.79 -43.80 -3.67
CA HIS A 137 2.41 -43.94 -3.15
C HIS A 137 1.40 -44.44 -4.19
N ILE A 138 1.67 -44.23 -5.48
CA ILE A 138 0.81 -44.65 -6.59
C ILE A 138 1.31 -45.96 -7.21
N ALA A 139 2.55 -46.41 -6.93
CA ALA A 139 3.05 -47.71 -7.37
C ALA A 139 2.18 -48.90 -6.94
N SER A 140 1.53 -48.81 -5.77
CA SER A 140 0.57 -49.83 -5.31
C SER A 140 -0.70 -49.91 -6.17
N LEU A 141 -1.06 -48.84 -6.86
CA LEU A 141 -2.22 -48.78 -7.75
C LEU A 141 -1.92 -49.30 -9.17
N LYS A 142 -0.65 -49.56 -9.48
CA LYS A 142 -0.19 -49.98 -10.81
C LYS A 142 -0.79 -51.32 -11.25
N ASP A 143 -0.89 -52.27 -10.31
CA ASP A 143 -1.45 -53.60 -10.56
C ASP A 143 -2.97 -53.67 -10.32
N ASP A 144 -3.48 -52.93 -9.33
CA ASP A 144 -4.91 -52.97 -8.97
C ASP A 144 -5.80 -52.18 -9.93
N GLN A 145 -5.36 -51.03 -10.45
CA GLN A 145 -6.15 -50.12 -11.31
C GLN A 145 -5.26 -49.41 -12.36
N PRO A 146 -4.89 -50.07 -13.46
CA PRO A 146 -3.94 -49.54 -14.45
C PRO A 146 -4.44 -48.28 -15.19
N GLN A 147 -5.76 -48.13 -15.35
CA GLN A 147 -6.35 -46.92 -15.93
C GLN A 147 -6.21 -45.70 -15.01
N LEU A 148 -6.39 -45.88 -13.70
CA LEU A 148 -6.23 -44.81 -12.73
C LEU A 148 -4.76 -44.39 -12.59
N TYR A 149 -3.85 -45.38 -12.59
CA TYR A 149 -2.40 -45.15 -12.59
C TYR A 149 -1.97 -44.27 -13.75
N SER A 150 -2.35 -44.62 -14.99
CA SER A 150 -1.95 -43.88 -16.20
C SER A 150 -2.51 -42.45 -16.26
N VAL A 151 -3.74 -42.21 -15.78
CA VAL A 151 -4.30 -40.86 -15.71
C VAL A 151 -3.55 -39.98 -14.71
N LEU A 152 -3.23 -40.52 -13.53
CA LEU A 152 -2.51 -39.79 -12.48
C LEU A 152 -1.07 -39.45 -12.92
N THR A 153 -0.36 -40.38 -13.56
CA THR A 153 0.99 -40.11 -14.09
C THR A 153 0.97 -39.09 -15.22
N ASN A 154 0.00 -39.14 -16.14
CA ASN A 154 -0.10 -38.17 -17.24
C ASN A 154 -0.40 -36.74 -16.74
N ILE A 155 -1.27 -36.60 -15.72
CA ILE A 155 -1.56 -35.31 -15.07
C ILE A 155 -0.29 -34.79 -14.38
N TRP A 156 0.43 -35.67 -13.68
CA TRP A 156 1.68 -35.32 -13.01
C TRP A 156 2.76 -34.87 -14.00
N ASP A 157 3.00 -35.62 -15.06
CA ASP A 157 3.99 -35.26 -16.10
C ASP A 157 3.64 -33.95 -16.80
N THR A 158 2.35 -33.69 -17.03
CA THR A 158 1.89 -32.40 -17.60
C THR A 158 2.16 -31.24 -16.64
N ALA A 159 1.90 -31.43 -15.34
CA ALA A 159 2.19 -30.43 -14.31
C ALA A 159 3.70 -30.19 -14.17
N LEU A 160 4.51 -31.25 -14.20
CA LEU A 160 5.96 -31.20 -14.08
C LEU A 160 6.60 -30.49 -15.28
N ASN A 161 6.17 -30.80 -16.50
CA ASN A 161 6.59 -30.10 -17.70
C ASN A 161 6.18 -28.62 -17.70
N SER A 162 4.98 -28.30 -17.22
CA SER A 162 4.52 -26.91 -17.10
C SER A 162 5.34 -26.11 -16.09
N ALA A 163 5.69 -26.71 -14.95
CA ALA A 163 6.50 -26.09 -13.92
C ALA A 163 7.96 -25.88 -14.37
N ASN A 164 8.57 -26.86 -15.05
CA ASN A 164 9.90 -26.72 -15.64
C ASN A 164 9.94 -25.65 -16.75
N ASN A 165 8.94 -25.66 -17.64
CA ASN A 165 8.82 -24.63 -18.68
C ASN A 165 8.63 -23.23 -18.07
N PHE A 166 7.88 -23.11 -16.97
CA PHE A 166 7.75 -21.85 -16.24
C PHE A 166 9.10 -21.39 -15.70
N ALA A 167 9.87 -22.26 -15.03
CA ALA A 167 11.18 -21.92 -14.49
C ALA A 167 12.16 -21.43 -15.57
N VAL A 168 12.29 -22.19 -16.67
CA VAL A 168 13.16 -21.84 -17.81
C VAL A 168 12.74 -20.52 -18.48
N GLN A 169 11.44 -20.22 -18.55
CA GLN A 169 10.95 -18.97 -19.12
C GLN A 169 11.09 -17.76 -18.17
N PHE A 170 11.10 -17.98 -16.86
CA PHE A 170 11.14 -16.91 -15.86
C PHE A 170 12.56 -16.56 -15.39
N GLU A 171 13.48 -17.52 -15.38
CA GLU A 171 14.89 -17.29 -15.02
C GLU A 171 15.53 -16.13 -15.81
N PRO A 172 15.50 -16.08 -17.15
CA PRO A 172 16.09 -14.95 -17.91
C PRO A 172 15.34 -13.62 -17.70
N LYS A 173 14.05 -13.66 -17.34
CA LYS A 173 13.28 -12.44 -16.98
C LYS A 173 13.72 -11.87 -15.63
N LEU A 174 14.09 -12.73 -14.69
CA LEU A 174 14.62 -12.30 -13.39
C LEU A 174 16.06 -11.79 -13.52
N ASP A 175 16.88 -12.39 -14.37
CA ASP A 175 18.23 -11.88 -14.64
C ASP A 175 18.23 -10.53 -15.35
N SER A 176 17.32 -10.30 -16.29
CA SER A 176 17.17 -8.98 -16.93
C SER A 176 16.70 -7.91 -15.95
N ILE A 177 15.79 -8.23 -15.01
CA ILE A 177 15.39 -7.32 -13.92
C ILE A 177 16.56 -7.07 -12.96
N ALA A 178 17.31 -8.11 -12.60
CA ALA A 178 18.44 -8.01 -11.68
C ALA A 178 19.62 -7.19 -12.24
N SER A 179 19.85 -7.27 -13.56
CA SER A 179 20.92 -6.53 -14.25
C SER A 179 20.52 -5.11 -14.67
N GLY A 180 19.25 -4.73 -14.50
CA GLY A 180 18.75 -3.39 -14.87
C GLY A 180 18.79 -3.12 -16.38
N GLY A 181 18.82 -4.17 -17.21
CA GLY A 181 19.05 -4.08 -18.66
C GLY A 181 17.85 -3.56 -19.47
N ALA A 182 18.12 -3.15 -20.71
CA ALA A 182 17.14 -2.53 -21.63
C ALA A 182 15.96 -3.45 -22.05
N ASP A 183 16.11 -4.77 -21.96
CA ASP A 183 15.05 -5.76 -22.29
C ASP A 183 13.90 -5.80 -21.26
N VAL A 184 14.10 -5.18 -20.10
CA VAL A 184 13.03 -4.92 -19.11
C VAL A 184 11.96 -4.00 -19.70
N ILE A 185 12.34 -3.10 -20.63
CA ILE A 185 11.43 -2.11 -21.22
C ILE A 185 10.48 -2.76 -22.26
N SER A 186 10.94 -3.76 -23.00
CA SER A 186 10.17 -4.41 -24.07
C SER A 186 9.17 -5.45 -23.55
N THR A 187 9.51 -6.17 -22.48
CA THR A 187 8.64 -7.22 -21.89
C THR A 187 7.58 -6.64 -20.94
N LEU A 188 7.78 -5.41 -20.46
CA LEU A 188 6.90 -4.73 -19.49
C LEU A 188 5.98 -3.69 -20.13
N THR A 189 5.66 -3.70 -21.42
CA THR A 189 4.94 -2.54 -22.01
C THR A 189 3.59 -2.23 -21.31
N SER A 190 2.88 -3.22 -20.77
CA SER A 190 1.68 -2.99 -19.94
C SER A 190 2.00 -2.72 -18.46
N GLY A 191 2.93 -3.48 -17.87
CA GLY A 191 3.34 -3.35 -16.47
C GLY A 191 4.13 -2.05 -16.18
N ALA A 192 5.09 -1.72 -17.03
CA ALA A 192 5.88 -0.50 -17.00
C ALA A 192 5.00 0.74 -17.15
N VAL A 193 3.96 0.72 -17.98
CA VAL A 193 3.00 1.85 -18.03
C VAL A 193 2.28 2.02 -16.70
N SER A 194 1.92 0.93 -16.01
CA SER A 194 1.32 1.00 -14.68
C SER A 194 2.30 1.52 -13.62
N VAL A 195 3.53 1.01 -13.61
CA VAL A 195 4.59 1.46 -12.70
C VAL A 195 4.94 2.93 -12.96
N PHE A 196 5.03 3.34 -14.21
CA PHE A 196 5.28 4.74 -14.60
C PHE A 196 4.14 5.67 -14.18
N LYS A 197 2.87 5.24 -14.35
CA LYS A 197 1.71 5.98 -13.83
C LYS A 197 1.73 6.09 -12.31
N TRP A 198 2.09 5.01 -11.61
CA TRP A 198 2.23 5.04 -10.16
C TRP A 198 3.35 5.98 -9.72
N LEU A 199 4.51 5.92 -10.37
CA LEU A 199 5.67 6.77 -10.08
C LEU A 199 5.36 8.26 -10.34
N THR A 200 4.71 8.58 -11.45
CA THR A 200 4.29 9.96 -11.75
C THR A 200 3.29 10.49 -10.73
N ASN A 201 2.29 9.70 -10.34
CA ASN A 201 1.35 10.06 -9.26
C ASN A 201 2.06 10.22 -7.91
N PHE A 202 3.03 9.38 -7.61
CA PHE A 202 3.82 9.45 -6.39
C PHE A 202 4.70 10.70 -6.36
N LEU A 203 5.38 11.03 -7.46
CA LEU A 203 6.16 12.27 -7.62
C LEU A 203 5.29 13.52 -7.47
N LEU A 204 4.10 13.54 -8.10
CA LEU A 204 3.13 14.61 -7.89
C LEU A 204 2.70 14.72 -6.42
N GLY A 205 2.49 13.59 -5.75
CA GLY A 205 2.22 13.52 -4.31
C GLY A 205 3.34 14.13 -3.47
N ILE A 206 4.61 13.86 -3.81
CA ILE A 206 5.77 14.49 -3.16
C ILE A 206 5.72 16.00 -3.37
N ILE A 207 5.53 16.48 -4.61
CA ILE A 207 5.45 17.92 -4.90
C ILE A 207 4.38 18.59 -4.04
N ILE A 208 3.18 18.00 -3.98
CA ILE A 208 2.07 18.50 -3.15
C ILE A 208 2.44 18.49 -1.67
N THR A 209 3.13 17.44 -1.20
CA THR A 209 3.64 17.35 0.17
C THR A 209 4.55 18.53 0.52
N ILE A 210 5.45 18.92 -0.40
CA ILE A 210 6.35 20.08 -0.21
C ILE A 210 5.54 21.35 0.02
N TYR A 211 4.56 21.63 -0.86
CA TYR A 211 3.73 22.82 -0.76
C TYR A 211 2.91 22.83 0.55
N LEU A 212 2.28 21.70 0.91
CA LEU A 212 1.49 21.58 2.13
C LEU A 212 2.34 21.80 3.39
N LEU A 213 3.55 21.23 3.46
CA LEU A 213 4.46 21.43 4.59
C LEU A 213 4.98 22.88 4.64
N TYR A 214 5.35 23.45 3.49
CA TYR A 214 5.89 24.80 3.40
C TYR A 214 4.88 25.90 3.74
N ASN A 215 3.56 25.66 3.66
CA ASN A 215 2.54 26.66 4.01
C ASN A 215 1.46 26.11 4.97
N LYS A 216 1.78 25.10 5.79
CA LYS A 216 0.81 24.39 6.66
C LYS A 216 -0.08 25.31 7.52
N GLU A 217 0.45 26.39 8.10
CA GLU A 217 -0.32 27.30 8.96
C GLU A 217 -1.31 28.13 8.14
N ILE A 218 -0.94 28.51 6.91
CA ILE A 218 -1.84 29.23 6.00
C ILE A 218 -3.01 28.32 5.62
N TYR A 219 -2.74 27.07 5.26
CA TYR A 219 -3.79 26.10 4.92
C TYR A 219 -4.69 25.79 6.12
N ILE A 220 -4.12 25.59 7.31
CA ILE A 220 -4.91 25.39 8.54
C ILE A 220 -5.77 26.62 8.84
N ALA A 221 -5.24 27.84 8.67
CA ALA A 221 -5.99 29.07 8.88
C ALA A 221 -7.12 29.23 7.86
N GLN A 222 -6.91 28.88 6.59
CA GLN A 222 -7.94 28.89 5.56
C GLN A 222 -9.07 27.90 5.87
N VAL A 223 -8.72 26.68 6.30
CA VAL A 223 -9.70 25.67 6.72
C VAL A 223 -10.51 26.19 7.91
N ARG A 224 -9.87 26.80 8.92
CA ARG A 224 -10.57 27.42 10.05
C ARG A 224 -11.54 28.50 9.59
N LYS A 225 -11.11 29.43 8.73
CA LYS A 225 -11.98 30.49 8.17
C LYS A 225 -13.20 29.92 7.45
N LEU A 226 -12.99 28.87 6.66
CA LEU A 226 -14.08 28.21 5.91
C LEU A 226 -15.06 27.51 6.87
N LEU A 227 -14.57 26.88 7.94
CA LEU A 227 -15.43 26.30 8.97
C LEU A 227 -16.29 27.36 9.67
N TYR A 228 -15.69 28.50 10.06
CA TYR A 228 -16.44 29.63 10.64
C TYR A 228 -17.43 30.28 9.68
N ALA A 229 -17.26 30.14 8.36
CA ALA A 229 -18.20 30.65 7.37
C ALA A 229 -19.42 29.74 7.17
N ILE A 230 -19.28 28.42 7.41
CA ILE A 230 -20.33 27.42 7.11
C ILE A 230 -21.07 26.98 8.38
N LEU A 231 -20.38 26.96 9.53
CA LEU A 231 -20.90 26.39 10.78
C LEU A 231 -21.04 27.48 11.85
N PRO A 232 -22.01 27.32 12.78
CA PRO A 232 -22.11 28.20 13.94
C PRO A 232 -20.87 28.05 14.84
N GLU A 233 -20.45 29.15 15.47
CA GLU A 233 -19.22 29.28 16.25
C GLU A 233 -19.01 28.14 17.26
N LYS A 234 -20.06 27.78 18.01
CA LYS A 234 -20.02 26.67 18.98
C LYS A 234 -19.60 25.34 18.34
N ASN A 235 -20.12 25.02 17.16
CA ASN A 235 -19.80 23.77 16.45
C ASN A 235 -18.38 23.80 15.89
N VAL A 236 -17.88 24.97 15.48
CA VAL A 236 -16.51 25.12 14.98
C VAL A 236 -15.49 24.87 16.07
N HIS A 237 -15.70 25.44 17.26
CA HIS A 237 -14.83 25.19 18.41
C HIS A 237 -14.75 23.70 18.75
N THR A 238 -15.91 23.03 18.86
CA THR A 238 -15.96 21.59 19.11
C THR A 238 -15.27 20.79 18.00
N PHE A 239 -15.49 21.12 16.73
CA PHE A 239 -14.87 20.42 15.60
C PHE A 239 -13.34 20.55 15.60
N LEU A 240 -12.82 21.77 15.86
CA LEU A 240 -11.38 22.00 15.92
C LEU A 240 -10.74 21.32 17.14
N GLU A 241 -11.40 21.35 18.29
CA GLU A 241 -10.95 20.65 19.51
C GLU A 241 -10.87 19.14 19.28
N ILE A 242 -11.93 18.53 18.75
CA ILE A 242 -11.93 17.10 18.40
C ILE A 242 -10.85 16.81 17.35
N GLY A 243 -10.75 17.60 16.28
CA GLY A 243 -9.78 17.38 15.21
C GLY A 243 -8.33 17.45 15.71
N THR A 244 -8.01 18.42 16.57
CA THR A 244 -6.68 18.52 17.20
C THR A 244 -6.40 17.36 18.14
N HIS A 245 -7.38 16.93 18.94
CA HIS A 245 -7.23 15.83 19.88
C HIS A 245 -7.06 14.48 19.16
N VAL A 246 -7.81 14.25 18.08
CA VAL A 246 -7.67 13.08 17.20
C VAL A 246 -6.29 13.08 16.54
N SER A 247 -5.88 14.22 15.98
CA SER A 247 -4.56 14.35 15.35
C SER A 247 -3.42 14.08 16.34
N TYR A 248 -3.52 14.62 17.56
CA TYR A 248 -2.55 14.38 18.62
C TYR A 248 -2.44 12.89 18.96
N LYS A 249 -3.57 12.22 19.21
CA LYS A 249 -3.60 10.78 19.52
C LYS A 249 -3.08 9.93 18.37
N PHE A 250 -3.50 10.22 17.14
CA PHE A 250 -3.07 9.48 15.96
C PHE A 250 -1.56 9.61 15.73
N MET A 251 -0.99 10.80 15.91
CA MET A 251 0.45 11.00 15.74
C MET A 251 1.29 10.28 16.81
N HIS A 252 0.82 10.25 18.06
CA HIS A 252 1.48 9.48 19.13
C HIS A 252 1.33 7.98 18.91
N PHE A 253 0.17 7.52 18.46
CA PHE A 253 -0.07 6.13 18.09
C PHE A 253 0.87 5.69 16.95
N LEU A 254 0.96 6.48 15.89
CA LEU A 254 1.84 6.19 14.76
C LEU A 254 3.31 6.16 15.18
N SER A 255 3.76 7.13 15.97
CA SER A 255 5.14 7.16 16.48
C SER A 255 5.45 5.94 17.35
N GLY A 256 4.51 5.57 18.22
CA GLY A 256 4.61 4.34 19.02
C GLY A 256 4.62 3.08 18.16
N LYS A 257 3.80 3.04 17.09
CA LYS A 257 3.74 1.91 16.16
C LYS A 257 4.99 1.73 15.32
N THR A 258 5.59 2.82 14.86
CA THR A 258 6.87 2.78 14.14
C THR A 258 8.01 2.28 15.05
N LEU A 259 8.00 2.63 16.34
CA LEU A 259 8.97 2.12 17.29
C LEU A 259 8.74 0.63 17.59
N ASP A 260 7.49 0.24 17.84
CA ASP A 260 7.06 -1.14 18.06
C ASP A 260 7.44 -2.04 16.86
N SER A 261 7.20 -1.59 15.64
CA SER A 261 7.55 -2.32 14.42
C SER A 261 9.05 -2.45 14.21
N LEU A 262 9.84 -1.45 14.60
CA LEU A 262 11.30 -1.51 14.57
C LEU A 262 11.84 -2.53 15.57
N ILE A 263 11.27 -2.57 16.79
CA ILE A 263 11.63 -3.57 17.80
C ILE A 263 11.27 -4.98 17.31
N ILE A 264 10.05 -5.18 16.79
CA ILE A 264 9.61 -6.49 16.27
C ILE A 264 10.45 -6.94 15.07
N GLY A 265 10.80 -6.03 14.16
CA GLY A 265 11.71 -6.33 13.05
C GLY A 265 13.09 -6.80 13.54
N LEU A 266 13.67 -6.12 14.53
CA LEU A 266 14.94 -6.51 15.13
C LEU A 266 14.85 -7.86 15.86
N LEU A 267 13.78 -8.11 16.63
CA LEU A 267 13.55 -9.39 17.29
C LEU A 267 13.36 -10.54 16.29
N CYS A 268 12.66 -10.29 15.18
CA CYS A 268 12.50 -11.27 14.11
C CYS A 268 13.85 -11.58 13.47
N PHE A 269 14.67 -10.56 13.19
CA PHE A 269 16.01 -10.74 12.65
C PHE A 269 16.90 -11.57 13.59
N THR A 270 16.97 -11.21 14.87
CA THR A 270 17.80 -11.93 15.85
C THR A 270 17.30 -13.35 16.09
N GLY A 271 15.98 -13.54 16.22
CA GLY A 271 15.38 -14.87 16.42
C GLY A 271 15.63 -15.81 15.25
N MET A 272 15.41 -15.34 14.01
CA MET A 272 15.66 -16.15 12.81
C MET A 272 17.15 -16.42 12.59
N THR A 273 18.03 -15.46 12.93
CA THR A 273 19.48 -15.66 12.89
C THR A 273 19.93 -16.75 13.87
N ILE A 274 19.42 -16.73 15.10
CA ILE A 274 19.75 -17.75 16.13
C ILE A 274 19.27 -19.14 15.69
N LEU A 275 18.09 -19.21 15.07
CA LEU A 275 17.50 -20.46 14.58
C LEU A 275 18.07 -20.92 13.23
N ASN A 276 19.01 -20.17 12.63
CA ASN A 276 19.56 -20.42 11.28
C ASN A 276 18.47 -20.65 10.23
N MET A 277 17.40 -19.83 10.26
CA MET A 277 16.29 -19.93 9.32
C MET A 277 16.68 -19.29 7.97
N PRO A 278 16.29 -19.90 6.83
CA PRO A 278 16.52 -19.30 5.52
C PRO A 278 15.73 -17.99 5.37
N TYR A 279 16.22 -17.09 4.51
CA TYR A 279 15.56 -15.80 4.21
C TYR A 279 15.35 -14.87 5.42
N THR A 280 16.26 -14.91 6.39
CA THR A 280 16.20 -14.12 7.65
C THR A 280 16.09 -12.61 7.39
N THR A 281 16.96 -12.04 6.54
CA THR A 281 16.97 -10.60 6.25
C THR A 281 15.67 -10.14 5.59
N LEU A 282 15.24 -10.83 4.52
CA LEU A 282 14.01 -10.51 3.82
C LEU A 282 12.78 -10.60 4.72
N SER A 283 12.67 -11.71 5.45
CA SER A 283 11.50 -11.98 6.30
C SER A 283 11.40 -10.98 7.45
N SER A 284 12.52 -10.67 8.10
CA SER A 284 12.54 -9.69 9.21
C SER A 284 12.23 -8.26 8.77
N ILE A 285 12.73 -7.81 7.62
CA ILE A 285 12.38 -6.50 7.05
C ILE A 285 10.90 -6.48 6.67
N LEU A 286 10.40 -7.54 6.02
CA LEU A 286 9.00 -7.62 5.64
C LEU A 286 8.08 -7.62 6.86
N VAL A 287 8.37 -8.40 7.90
CA VAL A 287 7.63 -8.40 9.17
C VAL A 287 7.72 -7.02 9.84
N GLY A 288 8.89 -6.40 9.89
CA GLY A 288 9.09 -5.06 10.46
C GLY A 288 8.29 -3.98 9.74
N VAL A 289 8.30 -3.96 8.40
CA VAL A 289 7.57 -2.97 7.60
C VAL A 289 6.06 -3.22 7.63
N THR A 290 5.64 -4.48 7.51
CA THR A 290 4.22 -4.83 7.53
C THR A 290 3.58 -4.54 8.89
N ASN A 291 4.32 -4.70 9.99
CA ASN A 291 3.83 -4.39 11.34
C ASN A 291 3.61 -2.88 11.60
N ILE A 292 4.10 -2.00 10.73
CA ILE A 292 3.73 -0.56 10.75
C ILE A 292 2.25 -0.37 10.41
N ILE A 293 1.69 -1.24 9.55
CA ILE A 293 0.29 -1.17 9.12
C ILE A 293 -0.59 -1.95 10.12
N PRO A 294 -1.39 -1.26 10.95
CA PRO A 294 -2.23 -1.93 11.94
C PRO A 294 -3.22 -2.88 11.26
N PHE A 295 -3.47 -4.04 11.90
CA PHE A 295 -4.36 -5.14 11.47
C PHE A 295 -3.91 -5.95 10.24
N PHE A 296 -3.12 -5.41 9.32
CA PHE A 296 -2.65 -6.15 8.14
C PHE A 296 -1.24 -6.72 8.28
N GLY A 297 -0.43 -6.21 9.20
CA GLY A 297 0.97 -6.58 9.34
C GLY A 297 1.25 -8.08 9.50
N PRO A 298 0.68 -8.72 10.55
CA PRO A 298 0.87 -10.15 10.76
C PRO A 298 0.31 -11.02 9.62
N ILE A 299 -0.79 -10.61 8.98
CA ILE A 299 -1.45 -11.43 7.94
C ILE A 299 -0.69 -11.34 6.61
N ILE A 300 -0.31 -10.12 6.18
CA ILE A 300 0.44 -9.92 4.92
C ILE A 300 1.89 -10.40 5.06
N GLY A 301 2.47 -10.34 6.27
CA GLY A 301 3.81 -10.86 6.54
C GLY A 301 3.87 -12.37 6.67
N ALA A 302 2.97 -12.97 7.47
CA ALA A 302 3.01 -14.40 7.75
C ALA A 302 2.59 -15.25 6.55
N VAL A 303 1.65 -14.81 5.71
CA VAL A 303 1.17 -15.61 4.59
C VAL A 303 2.28 -15.96 3.58
N PRO A 304 3.04 -15.00 3.00
CA PRO A 304 4.12 -15.33 2.08
C PRO A 304 5.27 -16.05 2.78
N SER A 305 5.65 -15.66 4.01
CA SER A 305 6.70 -16.35 4.76
C SER A 305 6.34 -17.80 5.09
N ALA A 306 5.10 -18.07 5.51
CA ALA A 306 4.62 -19.43 5.77
C ALA A 306 4.52 -20.25 4.48
N LEU A 307 4.09 -19.64 3.38
CA LEU A 307 4.04 -20.31 2.08
C LEU A 307 5.46 -20.70 1.60
N LEU A 308 6.44 -19.80 1.78
CA LEU A 308 7.83 -20.06 1.42
C LEU A 308 8.45 -21.18 2.28
N ILE A 309 8.20 -21.17 3.60
CA ILE A 309 8.68 -22.20 4.52
C ILE A 309 8.05 -23.56 4.20
N LEU A 310 6.73 -23.58 3.92
CA LEU A 310 6.00 -24.79 3.52
C LEU A 310 6.57 -25.40 2.22
N LEU A 311 6.94 -24.56 1.26
CA LEU A 311 7.50 -24.99 0.00
C LEU A 311 8.94 -25.50 0.15
N SER A 312 9.74 -24.87 1.02
CA SER A 312 11.15 -25.25 1.21
C SER A 312 11.33 -26.47 2.08
N GLU A 313 10.56 -26.62 3.17
CA GLU A 313 10.71 -27.71 4.14
C GLU A 313 9.34 -28.10 4.77
N PRO A 314 8.54 -28.94 4.08
CA PRO A 314 7.20 -29.31 4.55
C PRO A 314 7.18 -30.14 5.86
N ARG A 315 8.35 -30.62 6.32
CA ARG A 315 8.50 -31.48 7.51
C ARG A 315 8.70 -30.71 8.82
N LYS A 316 8.81 -29.37 8.78
CA LYS A 316 9.08 -28.53 9.97
C LYS A 316 7.85 -27.77 10.51
N LEU A 317 6.66 -28.09 10.03
CA LEU A 317 5.39 -27.57 10.55
C LEU A 317 4.77 -28.51 11.58
#